data_AF-R1GLT7-F1
#
_entry.id   AF-R1GLT7-F1
#
_cell.length_a   1.000
_cell.length_b   1.000
_cell.length_c   1.000
_cell.angle_alpha   90.00
_cell.angle_beta   90.00
_cell.angle_gamma   90.00
#
_symmetry.space_group_name_H-M   'P 1'
#
loop_
_entity.id
_entity.type
_entity.pdbx_description
1 polymer ?
#
loop_
_entity_poly.entity_id
_entity_poly.type
_entity_poly.pdbx_seq_one_letter_code
_entity_poly.pdbx_strand_id
1 'polypeptide(L)'
;MDVELRFRTEGNANVIFRIASLSPARDARDQRPSDAPEHAVRDADRHGVLEPDWRFSDDPCEQRRYNQRMRARRRELLTPYAQNAQLQRAQDFARNVNQHNLTGARETLLRLKKQMPFYQDDETTYNFYLNTVADWIPPRHLVQQDLIQLGDDFIQECNKELRLQEKSGRRDRSRYGKYLHATKKALVLRDMESDNPDKSVTLEFKPKWLWQSPHAPKGATRCRTCALRVKRKSEGRKESKTHGILCPLAIATGNSELV
;
A
#
# COMPACT_ATOMS: atom_id res chain seq x y z
N MET A 1 2.06 12.71 20.81
CA MET A 1 3.24 12.34 20.01
C MET A 1 3.20 13.24 18.80
N ASP A 2 4.17 14.13 18.65
CA ASP A 2 4.29 14.92 17.44
C ASP A 2 4.75 13.99 16.31
N VAL A 3 4.17 14.19 15.13
CA VAL A 3 4.37 13.32 13.97
C VAL A 3 4.85 14.18 12.81
N GLU A 4 5.91 13.76 12.15
CA GLU A 4 6.44 14.42 10.97
C GLU A 4 5.99 13.66 9.72
N LEU A 5 5.59 14.40 8.68
CA LEU A 5 5.32 13.85 7.36
C LEU A 5 6.49 14.12 6.43
N ARG A 6 7.11 13.06 5.95
CA ARG A 6 8.20 13.15 4.97
C ARG A 6 7.70 12.67 3.62
N PHE A 7 7.89 13.48 2.59
CA PHE A 7 7.59 13.02 1.23
C PHE A 7 8.43 11.78 0.91
N ARG A 8 7.77 10.72 0.43
CA ARG A 8 8.45 9.49 0.01
C ARG A 8 8.51 9.39 -1.50
N THR A 9 7.36 9.31 -2.14
CA THR A 9 7.26 9.05 -3.58
C THR A 9 5.92 9.51 -4.13
N GLU A 10 5.81 9.58 -5.44
CA GLU A 10 4.56 9.88 -6.12
C GLU A 10 4.35 9.06 -7.39
N GLY A 11 3.10 8.61 -7.56
CA GLY A 11 2.64 7.96 -8.77
C GLY A 11 1.91 8.93 -9.71
N ASN A 12 1.25 8.38 -10.73
CA ASN A 12 0.39 9.18 -11.60
C ASN A 12 -0.82 9.78 -10.87
N ALA A 13 -1.35 9.08 -9.86
CA ALA A 13 -2.62 9.40 -9.21
C ALA A 13 -2.49 9.70 -7.72
N ASN A 14 -1.36 9.36 -7.11
CA ASN A 14 -1.18 9.42 -5.65
C ASN A 14 0.14 10.07 -5.30
N VAL A 15 0.20 10.67 -4.12
CA VAL A 15 1.42 11.07 -3.42
C VAL A 15 1.47 10.25 -2.13
N ILE A 16 2.65 9.77 -1.78
CA ILE A 16 2.90 8.97 -0.58
C ILE A 16 3.84 9.76 0.33
N PHE A 17 3.40 9.94 1.57
CA PHE A 17 4.20 10.47 2.67
C PHE A 17 4.51 9.34 3.66
N ARG A 18 5.67 9.40 4.30
CA ARG A 18 6.04 8.57 5.44
C ARG A 18 5.63 9.32 6.71
N ILE A 19 4.96 8.62 7.61
CA ILE A 19 4.53 9.11 8.94
C ILE A 19 5.63 8.71 9.93
N ALA A 20 6.42 9.67 10.40
CA ALA A 20 7.51 9.45 11.35
C ALA A 20 7.14 10.00 12.74
N SER A 21 7.46 9.26 13.80
CA SER A 21 7.31 9.76 15.18
C SER A 21 8.47 10.71 15.51
N LEU A 22 8.18 11.89 16.04
CA LEU A 22 9.20 12.86 16.48
C LEU A 22 9.83 12.52 17.85
N SER A 23 9.70 11.27 18.32
CA SER A 23 10.39 10.85 19.55
C SER A 23 11.91 10.92 19.33
N PRO A 24 12.70 11.48 20.27
CA PRO A 24 14.13 11.53 20.11
C PRO A 24 14.67 10.11 19.94
N ALA A 25 15.61 9.95 19.01
CA ALA A 25 16.30 8.70 18.76
C ALA A 25 16.64 8.07 20.12
N ARG A 26 16.13 6.86 20.40
CA ARG A 26 16.68 6.09 21.51
C ARG A 26 18.15 5.93 21.18
N ASP A 27 18.98 6.57 22.00
CA ASP A 27 20.42 6.52 21.89
C ASP A 27 20.86 5.07 21.63
N ALA A 28 21.73 4.92 20.64
CA ALA A 28 22.39 3.68 20.28
C ALA A 28 23.40 3.22 21.36
N ARG A 29 23.11 3.40 22.65
CA ARG A 29 24.01 3.10 23.79
C ARG A 29 23.28 2.60 25.04
N ASP A 30 22.30 1.73 24.89
CA ASP A 30 21.84 0.90 26.01
C ASP A 30 21.72 -0.56 25.56
N GLN A 31 22.88 -1.18 25.31
CA GLN A 31 23.01 -2.63 25.34
C GLN A 31 22.99 -3.07 26.80
N ARG A 32 21.80 -3.31 27.35
CA ARG A 32 21.63 -4.28 28.43
C ARG A 32 21.00 -5.54 27.85
N PRO A 33 21.49 -6.74 28.19
CA PRO A 33 20.87 -7.98 27.76
C PRO A 33 19.52 -8.07 28.47
N SER A 34 18.44 -7.74 27.77
CA SER A 34 17.10 -8.08 28.25
C SER A 34 16.86 -9.53 27.88
N ASP A 35 16.74 -10.38 28.89
CA ASP A 35 16.24 -11.75 28.76
C ASP A 35 15.03 -11.76 27.81
N ALA A 36 15.22 -12.32 26.63
CA ALA A 36 14.16 -12.50 25.67
C ALA A 36 13.12 -13.42 26.33
N PRO A 37 11.84 -13.02 26.42
CA PRO A 37 10.83 -13.97 26.85
C PRO A 37 10.84 -15.10 25.81
N GLU A 38 11.03 -16.33 26.29
CA GLU A 38 10.88 -17.55 25.52
C GLU A 38 9.66 -17.40 24.61
N HIS A 39 9.82 -17.76 23.34
CA HIS A 39 8.75 -17.83 22.37
C HIS A 39 7.66 -18.79 22.88
N ALA A 40 6.75 -18.27 23.70
CA ALA A 40 5.53 -18.96 24.06
C ALA A 40 4.85 -19.35 22.75
N VAL A 41 4.61 -20.65 22.60
CA VAL A 41 3.93 -21.24 21.45
C VAL A 41 2.69 -20.41 21.18
N ARG A 42 2.70 -19.73 20.02
CA ARG A 42 1.66 -18.77 19.64
C ARG A 42 0.32 -19.48 19.66
N ASP A 43 -0.59 -18.99 20.49
CA ASP A 43 -1.95 -19.50 20.60
C ASP A 43 -2.70 -19.27 19.26
N ALA A 44 -2.72 -20.31 18.43
CA ALA A 44 -3.16 -20.25 17.03
C ALA A 44 -4.64 -19.85 16.91
N ASP A 45 -5.45 -20.04 17.95
CA ASP A 45 -6.88 -19.75 17.92
C ASP A 45 -7.22 -18.26 18.11
N ARG A 46 -6.34 -17.50 18.77
CA ARG A 46 -6.47 -16.04 18.93
C ARG A 46 -5.72 -15.26 17.84
N HIS A 47 -4.56 -15.78 17.40
CA HIS A 47 -3.72 -15.13 16.39
C HIS A 47 -4.03 -15.58 14.95
N GLY A 48 -4.59 -16.76 14.74
CA GLY A 48 -5.03 -17.26 13.43
C GLY A 48 -6.20 -16.48 12.83
N VAL A 49 -6.85 -15.62 13.62
CA VAL A 49 -7.83 -14.65 13.12
C VAL A 49 -7.18 -13.50 12.36
N LEU A 50 -5.91 -13.23 12.66
CA LEU A 50 -5.14 -12.10 12.19
C LEU A 50 -4.05 -12.51 11.18
N GLU A 51 -3.67 -13.79 11.18
CA GLU A 51 -2.77 -14.37 10.20
C GLU A 51 -3.54 -15.05 9.05
N PRO A 52 -3.02 -14.99 7.82
CA PRO A 52 -3.72 -15.51 6.65
C PRO A 52 -3.59 -17.03 6.52
N ASP A 53 -4.73 -17.70 6.61
CA ASP A 53 -4.85 -19.15 6.46
C ASP A 53 -5.16 -19.55 5.00
N TRP A 54 -4.41 -20.54 4.50
CA TRP A 54 -4.52 -21.09 3.13
C TRP A 54 -5.27 -22.41 3.08
N ARG A 55 -5.93 -22.84 4.15
CA ARG A 55 -6.53 -24.17 4.22
C ARG A 55 -7.51 -24.52 3.10
N PHE A 56 -7.96 -23.53 2.30
CA PHE A 56 -8.84 -23.72 1.15
C PHE A 56 -8.25 -23.18 -0.17
N SER A 57 -6.92 -23.10 -0.32
CA SER A 57 -6.29 -22.54 -1.52
C SER A 57 -6.72 -23.20 -2.83
N ASP A 58 -7.10 -24.47 -2.75
CA ASP A 58 -7.51 -25.29 -3.88
C ASP A 58 -9.00 -25.13 -4.23
N ASP A 59 -9.78 -24.47 -3.37
CA ASP A 59 -11.17 -24.06 -3.61
C ASP A 59 -11.32 -22.54 -3.43
N PRO A 60 -11.27 -21.75 -4.52
CA PRO A 60 -11.43 -20.30 -4.46
C PRO A 60 -12.74 -19.82 -3.85
N CYS A 61 -13.84 -20.58 -3.98
CA CYS A 61 -15.14 -20.21 -3.42
C CYS A 61 -15.14 -20.40 -1.89
N GLU A 62 -14.55 -21.49 -1.41
CA GLU A 62 -14.42 -21.76 0.01
C GLU A 62 -13.42 -20.82 0.69
N GLN A 63 -12.28 -20.55 0.05
CA GLN A 63 -11.31 -19.53 0.51
C GLN A 63 -11.96 -18.15 0.58
N ARG A 64 -12.84 -17.79 -0.36
CA ARG A 64 -13.59 -16.52 -0.32
C ARG A 64 -14.51 -16.44 0.88
N ARG A 65 -15.32 -17.47 1.14
CA ARG A 65 -16.21 -17.53 2.31
C ARG A 65 -15.42 -17.46 3.62
N TYR A 66 -14.25 -18.11 3.67
CA TYR A 66 -13.33 -17.99 4.80
C TYR A 66 -12.84 -16.55 4.99
N ASN A 67 -12.28 -15.91 3.96
CA ASN A 67 -11.79 -14.54 4.02
C ASN A 67 -12.87 -13.54 4.50
N GLN A 68 -14.10 -13.70 4.03
CA GLN A 68 -15.25 -12.88 4.46
C GLN A 68 -15.55 -13.04 5.95
N ARG A 69 -15.58 -14.28 6.46
CA ARG A 69 -15.79 -14.57 7.89
C ARG A 69 -14.70 -13.95 8.76
N MET A 70 -13.44 -14.09 8.37
CA MET A 70 -12.31 -13.54 9.14
C MET A 70 -12.34 -12.01 9.20
N ARG A 71 -12.74 -11.35 8.10
CA ARG A 71 -12.95 -9.88 8.10
C ARG A 71 -14.11 -9.43 8.96
N ALA A 72 -15.23 -10.16 8.94
CA ALA A 72 -16.36 -9.84 9.80
C ALA A 72 -15.94 -9.92 11.28
N ARG A 73 -15.30 -11.03 11.68
CA ARG A 73 -14.76 -11.23 13.02
C ARG A 73 -13.75 -10.14 13.41
N ARG A 74 -12.89 -9.73 12.47
CA ARG A 74 -11.96 -8.61 12.69
C ARG A 74 -12.67 -7.28 12.90
N ARG A 75 -13.71 -6.97 12.11
CA ARG A 75 -14.50 -5.74 12.29
C ARG A 75 -15.22 -5.73 13.64
N GLU A 76 -15.79 -6.86 14.06
CA GLU A 76 -16.41 -7.01 15.38
C GLU A 76 -15.41 -6.72 16.51
N LEU A 77 -14.20 -7.29 16.43
CA LEU A 77 -13.12 -7.01 17.38
C LEU A 77 -12.72 -5.53 17.43
N LEU A 78 -12.80 -4.82 16.30
CA LEU A 78 -12.41 -3.40 16.20
C LEU A 78 -13.56 -2.42 16.49
N THR A 79 -14.81 -2.87 16.53
CA THR A 79 -16.01 -2.02 16.67
C THR A 79 -16.03 -1.18 17.96
N PRO A 80 -15.64 -1.71 19.15
CA PRO A 80 -15.61 -0.92 20.39
C PRO A 80 -14.66 0.29 20.35
N TYR A 81 -13.68 0.28 19.45
CA TYR A 81 -12.68 1.33 19.29
C TYR A 81 -13.10 2.44 18.32
N ALA A 82 -14.10 2.18 17.46
CA ALA A 82 -14.60 3.15 16.48
C ALA A 82 -15.66 4.10 17.06
N GLN A 83 -16.37 3.71 18.12
CA GLN A 83 -17.53 4.45 18.65
C GLN A 83 -17.21 5.43 19.79
N ASN A 84 -16.02 5.35 20.41
CA ASN A 84 -15.66 6.13 21.59
C ASN A 84 -14.56 7.15 21.30
N ALA A 85 -14.91 8.19 20.53
CA ALA A 85 -14.05 9.30 20.14
C ALA A 85 -13.71 10.28 21.31
N GLN A 86 -13.33 9.77 22.49
CA GLN A 86 -12.77 10.60 23.57
C GLN A 86 -11.25 10.58 23.52
N LEU A 87 -10.68 11.77 23.25
CA LEU A 87 -9.28 12.04 22.88
C LEU A 87 -8.19 11.52 23.84
N GLN A 88 -8.50 11.09 25.06
CA GLN A 88 -7.51 10.51 25.96
C GLN A 88 -7.03 9.12 25.54
N ARG A 89 -7.78 8.40 24.69
CA ARG A 89 -7.36 7.09 24.14
C ARG A 89 -6.85 7.16 22.70
N ALA A 90 -6.69 8.33 22.08
CA ALA A 90 -6.11 8.40 20.74
C ALA A 90 -4.68 7.84 20.68
N GLN A 91 -3.92 7.99 21.78
CA GLN A 91 -2.59 7.39 21.94
C GLN A 91 -2.66 5.86 22.14
N ASP A 92 -3.68 5.37 22.85
CA ASP A 92 -3.93 3.93 23.00
C ASP A 92 -4.53 3.31 21.74
N PHE A 93 -5.27 4.07 20.92
CA PHE A 93 -5.75 3.67 19.61
C PHE A 93 -4.58 3.61 18.62
N ALA A 94 -3.71 4.61 18.59
CA ALA A 94 -2.47 4.54 17.80
C ALA A 94 -1.57 3.38 18.28
N ARG A 95 -1.47 3.14 19.60
CA ARG A 95 -0.74 2.01 20.19
C ARG A 95 -1.39 0.67 19.85
N ASN A 96 -2.71 0.54 19.91
CA ASN A 96 -3.45 -0.68 19.61
C ASN A 96 -3.57 -0.94 18.11
N VAL A 97 -3.70 0.08 17.28
CA VAL A 97 -3.57 -0.03 15.82
C VAL A 97 -2.14 -0.43 15.47
N ASN A 98 -1.12 0.08 16.15
CA ASN A 98 0.26 -0.39 15.98
C ASN A 98 0.52 -1.79 16.57
N GLN A 99 -0.19 -2.21 17.63
CA GLN A 99 -0.14 -3.57 18.20
C GLN A 99 -0.99 -4.57 17.40
N HIS A 100 -2.05 -4.12 16.71
CA HIS A 100 -2.95 -4.92 15.87
C HIS A 100 -2.61 -4.84 14.38
N ASN A 101 -1.66 -3.97 13.98
CA ASN A 101 -0.93 -3.99 12.70
C ASN A 101 0.25 -4.98 12.75
N LEU A 102 0.09 -6.10 13.46
CA LEU A 102 1.06 -7.20 13.67
C LEU A 102 2.34 -7.05 12.85
N THR A 103 3.26 -6.26 13.39
CA THR A 103 4.73 -6.41 13.46
C THR A 103 5.30 -5.08 13.93
N GLY A 104 6.06 -5.10 15.02
CA GLY A 104 6.47 -3.92 15.78
C GLY A 104 7.25 -2.87 15.00
N ALA A 105 7.28 -1.64 15.53
CA ALA A 105 8.18 -0.56 15.12
C ALA A 105 8.26 -0.22 13.62
N ARG A 106 7.30 -0.67 12.78
CA ARG A 106 7.32 -0.42 11.34
C ARG A 106 6.75 0.95 11.00
N GLU A 107 7.42 1.64 10.08
CA GLU A 107 7.01 2.94 9.59
C GLU A 107 5.69 2.84 8.80
N THR A 108 4.85 3.85 8.96
CA THR A 108 3.52 3.91 8.34
C THR A 108 3.54 4.93 7.20
N LEU A 109 2.77 4.65 6.15
CA LEU A 109 2.62 5.50 4.98
C LEU A 109 1.26 6.17 4.97
N LEU A 110 1.24 7.42 4.52
CA LEU A 110 0.03 8.12 4.17
C LEU A 110 -0.06 8.26 2.65
N ARG A 111 -1.15 7.76 2.08
CA ARG A 111 -1.45 7.86 0.65
C ARG A 111 -2.57 8.86 0.43
N LEU A 112 -2.27 9.85 -0.40
CA LEU A 112 -3.17 10.94 -0.75
C LEU A 112 -3.38 10.99 -2.27
N LYS A 113 -4.61 11.27 -2.70
CA LYS A 113 -4.97 11.37 -4.12
C LYS A 113 -4.63 12.73 -4.71
N LYS A 114 -4.11 12.71 -5.94
CA LYS A 114 -3.96 13.90 -6.77
C LYS A 114 -5.31 14.33 -7.34
N GLN A 115 -5.50 15.62 -7.50
CA GLN A 115 -6.64 16.18 -8.22
C GLN A 115 -6.51 15.82 -9.70
N MET A 116 -7.37 14.90 -10.15
CA MET A 116 -7.39 14.42 -11.53
C MET A 116 -8.84 14.12 -11.91
N PRO A 117 -9.26 14.43 -13.15
CA PRO A 117 -10.67 14.38 -13.55
C PRO A 117 -11.30 12.97 -13.53
N PHE A 118 -10.49 11.91 -13.59
CA PHE A 118 -10.97 10.52 -13.73
C PHE A 118 -10.71 9.65 -12.51
N TYR A 119 -10.06 10.15 -11.46
CA TYR A 119 -9.79 9.34 -10.28
C TYR A 119 -10.88 9.53 -9.23
N GLN A 120 -11.35 8.40 -8.70
CA GLN A 120 -12.21 8.35 -7.53
C GLN A 120 -11.45 8.78 -6.28
N ASP A 121 -12.18 9.37 -5.33
CA ASP A 121 -11.66 9.77 -4.02
C ASP A 121 -11.17 8.57 -3.19
N ASP A 122 -10.54 8.86 -2.05
CA ASP A 122 -9.94 7.85 -1.17
C ASP A 122 -10.97 6.91 -0.52
N GLU A 123 -12.16 7.41 -0.16
CA GLU A 123 -13.23 6.60 0.42
C GLU A 123 -13.83 5.65 -0.60
N THR A 124 -14.15 6.14 -1.79
CA THR A 124 -14.64 5.32 -2.90
C THR A 124 -13.62 4.23 -3.26
N THR A 125 -12.32 4.59 -3.27
CA THR A 125 -11.24 3.63 -3.51
C THR A 125 -11.15 2.58 -2.40
N TYR A 126 -11.28 3.00 -1.14
CA TYR A 126 -11.26 2.12 0.03
C TYR A 126 -12.43 1.14 0.01
N ASN A 127 -13.63 1.63 -0.27
CA ASN A 127 -14.84 0.83 -0.35
C ASN A 127 -14.75 -0.20 -1.48
N PHE A 128 -14.24 0.18 -2.65
CA PHE A 128 -13.98 -0.78 -3.73
C PHE A 128 -12.93 -1.82 -3.33
N TYR A 129 -11.86 -1.41 -2.64
CA TYR A 129 -10.88 -2.35 -2.13
C TYR A 129 -11.53 -3.37 -1.18
N LEU A 130 -12.28 -2.92 -0.17
CA LEU A 130 -12.88 -3.80 0.83
C LEU A 130 -13.97 -4.70 0.26
N ASN A 131 -14.86 -4.15 -0.56
CA ASN A 131 -16.07 -4.83 -1.02
C ASN A 131 -15.89 -5.58 -2.35
N THR A 132 -14.76 -5.38 -3.03
CA THR A 132 -14.48 -6.04 -4.32
C THR A 132 -13.12 -6.68 -4.32
N VAL A 133 -12.03 -5.91 -4.25
CA VAL A 133 -10.67 -6.47 -4.42
C VAL A 133 -10.35 -7.51 -3.36
N ALA A 134 -10.70 -7.18 -2.12
CA ALA A 134 -10.34 -7.99 -0.98
C ALA A 134 -11.03 -9.36 -1.05
N ASP A 135 -12.19 -9.49 -1.68
CA ASP A 135 -12.87 -10.78 -1.84
C ASP A 135 -12.10 -11.77 -2.73
N TRP A 136 -11.29 -11.27 -3.66
CA TRP A 136 -10.56 -12.09 -4.64
C TRP A 136 -9.12 -12.40 -4.24
N ILE A 137 -8.52 -11.58 -3.38
CA ILE A 137 -7.10 -11.72 -3.01
C ILE A 137 -7.01 -12.14 -1.54
N PRO A 138 -6.26 -13.20 -1.21
CA PRO A 138 -6.05 -13.61 0.17
C PRO A 138 -5.46 -12.49 1.05
N PRO A 139 -5.88 -12.33 2.32
CA PRO A 139 -5.48 -11.22 3.18
C PRO A 139 -3.97 -10.95 3.31
N ARG A 140 -3.07 -11.95 3.35
CA ARG A 140 -1.59 -11.77 3.34
C ARG A 140 -1.08 -11.00 2.12
N HIS A 141 -1.68 -11.26 0.97
CA HIS A 141 -1.23 -10.71 -0.31
C HIS A 141 -1.80 -9.31 -0.51
N LEU A 142 -2.65 -8.88 0.42
CA LEU A 142 -3.19 -7.55 0.47
C LEU A 142 -2.41 -6.73 1.48
N VAL A 143 -1.97 -5.57 1.02
CA VAL A 143 -1.48 -4.53 1.92
C VAL A 143 -2.64 -4.11 2.80
N GLN A 144 -2.45 -4.19 4.10
CA GLN A 144 -3.40 -3.60 5.03
C GLN A 144 -3.40 -2.08 4.83
N GLN A 145 -4.61 -1.55 4.72
CA GLN A 145 -4.84 -0.12 4.64
C GLN A 145 -6.09 0.27 5.41
N ASP A 146 -6.08 1.46 5.97
CA ASP A 146 -7.14 2.00 6.81
C ASP A 146 -7.49 3.41 6.35
N LEU A 147 -8.79 3.72 6.31
CA LEU A 147 -9.29 5.05 5.95
C LEU A 147 -9.35 5.93 7.19
N ILE A 148 -8.66 7.07 7.17
CA ILE A 148 -8.64 8.03 8.27
C ILE A 148 -9.25 9.36 7.88
N GLN A 149 -9.68 10.12 8.87
CA GLN A 149 -10.08 11.52 8.73
C GLN A 149 -8.87 12.45 8.89
N LEU A 150 -8.79 13.49 8.06
CA LEU A 150 -7.77 14.53 8.07
C LEU A 150 -8.31 15.83 8.68
N GLY A 151 -7.41 16.65 9.23
CA GLY A 151 -7.71 18.03 9.63
C GLY A 151 -7.89 18.96 8.42
N ASP A 152 -8.54 20.11 8.64
CA ASP A 152 -9.03 21.00 7.59
C ASP A 152 -7.92 21.64 6.73
N ASP A 153 -6.72 21.83 7.29
CA ASP A 153 -5.57 22.46 6.60
C ASP A 153 -4.53 21.46 6.08
N PHE A 154 -4.70 20.18 6.40
CA PHE A 154 -3.69 19.15 6.16
C PHE A 154 -3.28 19.01 4.69
N ILE A 155 -4.26 19.03 3.79
CA ILE A 155 -4.02 18.95 2.34
C ILE A 155 -3.30 20.19 1.82
N GLN A 156 -3.58 21.37 2.40
CA GLN A 156 -2.97 22.63 2.01
C GLN A 156 -1.48 22.62 2.35
N GLU A 157 -1.12 22.15 3.55
CA GLU A 157 0.26 21.96 3.99
C GLU A 157 1.01 20.96 3.10
N CYS A 158 0.42 19.80 2.81
CA CYS A 158 1.02 18.83 1.90
C CYS A 158 1.26 19.43 0.50
N ASN A 159 0.31 20.22 0.00
CA ASN A 159 0.46 20.91 -1.28
C ASN A 159 1.51 22.04 -1.24
N LYS A 160 1.75 22.68 -0.08
CA LYS A 160 2.84 23.64 0.11
C LYS A 160 4.18 22.93 -0.02
N GLU A 161 4.33 21.77 0.61
CA GLU A 161 5.55 20.95 0.50
C GLU A 161 5.82 20.49 -0.94
N LEU A 162 4.79 20.06 -1.68
CA LEU A 162 4.95 19.70 -3.10
C LEU A 162 5.47 20.87 -3.94
N ARG A 163 4.99 22.10 -3.70
CA ARG A 163 5.49 23.30 -4.39
C ARG A 163 6.93 23.63 -3.99
N LEU A 164 7.33 23.38 -2.74
CA LEU A 164 8.72 23.56 -2.31
C LEU A 164 9.65 22.59 -3.04
N GLN A 165 9.23 21.33 -3.23
CA GLN A 165 10.02 20.35 -3.99
C GLN A 165 10.12 20.66 -5.48
N GLU A 166 9.07 21.23 -6.08
CA GLU A 166 9.11 21.74 -7.46
C GLU A 166 10.13 22.87 -7.59
N LYS A 167 10.11 23.83 -6.65
CA LYS A 167 11.07 24.96 -6.63
C LYS A 167 12.50 24.49 -6.41
N SER A 168 12.71 23.49 -5.55
CA SER A 168 14.03 22.95 -5.27
C SER A 168 14.51 21.92 -6.32
N GLY A 169 13.73 21.64 -7.36
CA GLY A 169 14.06 20.65 -8.39
C GLY A 169 14.11 19.19 -7.90
N ARG A 170 13.61 18.90 -6.69
CA ARG A 170 13.57 17.54 -6.11
C ARG A 170 12.41 16.71 -6.67
N ARG A 171 11.38 17.39 -7.18
CA ARG A 171 10.22 16.76 -7.82
C ARG A 171 10.50 16.51 -9.31
N ASP A 172 9.98 15.42 -9.87
CA ASP A 172 10.08 15.15 -11.30
C ASP A 172 9.27 16.20 -12.11
N ARG A 173 9.87 16.80 -13.14
CA ARG A 173 9.24 17.83 -14.00
C ARG A 173 7.91 17.40 -14.60
N SER A 174 7.75 16.12 -14.93
CA SER A 174 6.49 15.56 -15.45
C SER A 174 5.34 15.58 -14.43
N ARG A 175 5.65 15.85 -13.16
CA ARG A 175 4.72 15.91 -12.02
C ARG A 175 4.34 17.34 -11.63
N TYR A 176 4.97 18.35 -12.22
CA TYR A 176 4.75 19.74 -11.86
C TYR A 176 3.29 20.14 -12.10
N GLY A 177 2.74 20.94 -11.19
CA GLY A 177 1.36 21.41 -11.26
C GLY A 177 0.30 20.35 -10.93
N LYS A 178 0.70 19.13 -10.54
CA LYS A 178 -0.23 18.05 -10.17
C LYS A 178 -0.29 17.92 -8.66
N TYR A 179 -1.29 18.57 -8.06
CA TYR A 179 -1.44 18.68 -6.61
C TYR A 179 -2.51 17.72 -6.06
N LEU A 180 -2.62 17.67 -4.73
CA LEU A 180 -3.59 16.84 -4.03
C LEU A 180 -5.01 17.37 -4.19
N HIS A 181 -5.97 16.44 -4.27
CA HIS A 181 -7.40 16.73 -4.24
C HIS A 181 -7.81 17.23 -2.85
N ALA A 182 -8.73 18.21 -2.80
CA ALA A 182 -9.30 18.68 -1.54
C ALA A 182 -10.18 17.56 -0.94
N THR A 183 -9.66 16.88 0.07
CA THR A 183 -10.32 15.78 0.77
C THR A 183 -10.05 15.87 2.26
N LYS A 184 -10.99 15.39 3.07
CA LYS A 184 -10.79 15.20 4.50
C LYS A 184 -10.52 13.74 4.86
N LYS A 185 -10.25 12.88 3.87
CA LYS A 185 -10.00 11.45 4.05
C LYS A 185 -8.71 11.03 3.36
N ALA A 186 -8.00 10.08 3.96
CA ALA A 186 -6.77 9.52 3.42
C ALA A 186 -6.63 8.04 3.74
N LEU A 187 -5.79 7.35 2.97
CA LEU A 187 -5.43 5.97 3.23
C LEU A 187 -4.11 5.90 3.99
N VAL A 188 -4.14 5.25 5.14
CA VAL A 188 -2.95 4.86 5.90
C VAL A 188 -2.59 3.44 5.50
N LEU A 189 -1.32 3.19 5.17
CA LEU A 189 -0.83 1.88 4.75
C LEU A 189 0.42 1.52 5.50
N ARG A 190 0.64 0.23 5.69
CA ARG A 190 1.93 -0.29 6.14
C ARG A 190 3.01 -0.07 5.09
N ASP A 191 4.21 0.33 5.51
CA ASP A 191 5.36 0.25 4.60
C ASP A 191 5.82 -1.19 4.40
N MET A 192 6.03 -1.55 3.13
CA MET A 192 6.45 -2.88 2.69
C MET A 192 7.94 -2.93 2.31
N GLU A 193 8.66 -1.81 2.47
CA GLU A 193 10.11 -1.82 2.40
C GLU A 193 10.73 -2.69 3.50
N SER A 194 11.91 -3.20 3.21
CA SER A 194 12.68 -3.99 4.17
C SER A 194 13.04 -3.14 5.39
N ASP A 195 12.78 -3.69 6.57
CA ASP A 195 13.17 -3.07 7.84
C ASP A 195 14.70 -3.09 8.04
N ASN A 196 15.40 -4.00 7.34
CA ASN A 196 16.84 -4.14 7.41
C ASN A 196 17.40 -4.22 5.98
N PRO A 197 17.78 -3.08 5.40
CA PRO A 197 18.32 -3.02 4.05
C PRO A 197 19.57 -3.88 3.86
N ASP A 198 20.33 -4.15 4.93
CA ASP A 198 21.54 -4.98 4.88
C ASP A 198 21.23 -6.49 4.83
N LYS A 199 20.02 -6.89 5.22
CA LYS A 199 19.62 -8.31 5.31
C LYS A 199 18.56 -8.72 4.29
N SER A 200 17.80 -7.78 3.73
CA SER A 200 16.81 -8.10 2.70
C SER A 200 16.53 -6.93 1.78
N VAL A 201 16.15 -7.26 0.56
CA VAL A 201 15.77 -6.32 -0.50
C VAL A 201 14.27 -6.41 -0.76
N THR A 202 13.63 -5.25 -0.93
CA THR A 202 12.24 -5.17 -1.40
C THR A 202 12.23 -4.89 -2.89
N LEU A 203 11.46 -5.71 -3.63
CA LEU A 203 11.26 -5.54 -5.07
C LEU A 203 9.82 -5.11 -5.34
N GLU A 204 9.63 -3.95 -5.96
CA GLU A 204 8.33 -3.57 -6.51
C GLU A 204 8.17 -4.15 -7.92
N PHE A 205 7.19 -5.03 -8.09
CA PHE A 205 6.89 -5.65 -9.38
C PHE A 205 5.50 -5.28 -9.88
N LYS A 206 5.43 -4.80 -11.13
CA LYS A 206 4.17 -4.44 -11.80
C LYS A 206 3.95 -5.31 -13.05
N PRO A 207 3.29 -6.47 -12.94
CA PRO A 207 3.18 -7.47 -14.01
C PRO A 207 2.42 -7.01 -15.25
N LYS A 208 1.64 -5.92 -15.15
CA LYS A 208 0.69 -5.48 -16.18
C LYS A 208 -0.39 -6.55 -16.44
N TRP A 209 -0.90 -6.60 -17.66
CA TRP A 209 -1.98 -7.51 -18.07
C TRP A 209 -1.37 -8.85 -18.48
N LEU A 210 -1.62 -9.90 -17.70
CA LEU A 210 -1.02 -11.24 -17.84
C LEU A 210 -1.81 -12.18 -18.78
N TRP A 211 -2.79 -11.65 -19.52
CA TRP A 211 -3.59 -12.39 -20.50
C TRP A 211 -3.62 -11.65 -21.83
N GLN A 212 -4.08 -12.25 -22.93
CA GLN A 212 -4.36 -11.46 -24.12
C GLN A 212 -5.53 -10.50 -23.83
N SER A 213 -5.50 -9.28 -24.38
CA SER A 213 -6.61 -8.35 -24.20
C SER A 213 -7.89 -8.93 -24.82
N PRO A 214 -9.05 -8.94 -24.12
CA PRO A 214 -10.32 -9.36 -24.71
C PRO A 214 -10.72 -8.52 -25.95
N HIS A 215 -10.27 -7.27 -25.98
CA HIS A 215 -10.48 -6.34 -27.10
C HIS A 215 -9.33 -6.39 -28.14
N ALA A 216 -8.48 -7.41 -28.12
CA ALA A 216 -7.43 -7.54 -29.13
C ALA A 216 -8.08 -7.86 -30.50
N PRO A 217 -7.66 -7.19 -31.59
CA PRO A 217 -8.14 -7.52 -32.92
C PRO A 217 -7.86 -8.99 -33.28
N LYS A 218 -8.70 -9.58 -34.15
CA LYS A 218 -8.47 -10.93 -34.66
C LYS A 218 -7.09 -11.00 -35.33
N GLY A 219 -6.29 -12.00 -34.96
CA GLY A 219 -4.90 -12.17 -35.44
C GLY A 219 -3.85 -11.32 -34.73
N ALA A 220 -4.19 -10.63 -33.63
CA ALA A 220 -3.22 -9.86 -32.87
C ALA A 220 -2.11 -10.75 -32.28
N THR A 221 -0.87 -10.54 -32.75
CA THR A 221 0.33 -11.28 -32.31
C THR A 221 1.03 -10.66 -31.11
N ARG A 222 0.64 -9.44 -30.70
CA ARG A 222 1.22 -8.72 -29.56
C ARG A 222 0.20 -8.58 -28.44
N CYS A 223 0.67 -8.74 -27.20
CA CYS A 223 -0.14 -8.40 -26.03
C CYS A 223 -0.31 -6.88 -25.91
N ARG A 224 -1.28 -6.43 -25.11
CA ARG A 224 -1.58 -5.00 -24.88
C ARG A 224 -0.34 -4.17 -24.54
N THR A 225 0.51 -4.66 -23.65
CA THR A 225 1.70 -3.94 -23.19
C THR A 225 2.73 -3.80 -24.31
N CYS A 226 2.99 -4.88 -25.05
CA CYS A 226 3.92 -4.87 -26.17
C CYS A 226 3.42 -3.96 -27.31
N ALA A 227 2.13 -4.02 -27.64
CA ALA A 227 1.53 -3.12 -28.63
C ALA A 227 1.65 -1.65 -28.22
N LEU A 228 1.38 -1.32 -26.95
CA LEU A 228 1.51 0.05 -26.45
C LEU A 228 2.96 0.56 -26.47
N ARG A 229 3.95 -0.30 -26.24
CA ARG A 229 5.37 0.07 -26.38
C ARG A 229 5.73 0.41 -27.81
N VAL A 230 5.34 -0.43 -28.78
CA VAL A 230 5.58 -0.17 -30.21
C VAL A 230 4.96 1.16 -30.62
N LYS A 231 3.71 1.43 -30.22
CA LYS A 231 3.05 2.72 -30.49
C LYS A 231 3.80 3.91 -29.88
N ARG A 232 4.23 3.82 -28.62
CA ARG A 232 5.00 4.90 -27.97
C ARG A 232 6.32 5.16 -28.69
N LYS A 233 7.00 4.09 -29.13
CA LYS A 233 8.24 4.18 -29.90
C LYS A 233 8.00 4.86 -31.25
N SER A 234 6.93 4.52 -31.96
CA SER A 234 6.59 5.18 -33.23
C SER A 234 6.22 6.65 -33.05
N GLU A 235 5.69 7.04 -31.89
CA GLU A 235 5.42 8.44 -31.53
C GLU A 235 6.68 9.18 -30.99
N GLY A 236 7.86 8.58 -31.06
CA GLY A 236 9.11 9.19 -30.56
C GLY A 236 9.18 9.33 -29.03
N ARG A 237 8.26 8.70 -28.29
CA ARG A 237 8.28 8.76 -26.82
C ARG A 237 9.38 7.85 -26.30
N LYS A 238 10.24 8.42 -25.43
CA LYS A 238 11.27 7.65 -24.74
C LYS A 238 10.65 6.49 -23.95
N GLU A 239 11.25 5.32 -24.06
CA GLU A 239 10.87 4.18 -23.25
C GLU A 239 11.10 4.51 -21.78
N SER A 240 10.21 4.02 -20.92
CA SER A 240 10.35 4.26 -19.50
C SER A 240 11.55 3.45 -19.01
N LYS A 241 12.51 4.13 -18.35
CA LYS A 241 13.67 3.49 -17.72
C LYS A 241 13.29 2.39 -16.71
N THR A 242 12.06 2.42 -16.21
CA THR A 242 11.52 1.51 -15.18
C THR A 242 10.53 0.49 -15.72
N HIS A 243 10.27 0.45 -17.03
CA HIS A 243 9.45 -0.59 -17.63
C HIS A 243 10.35 -1.52 -18.42
N GLY A 244 10.59 -2.71 -17.87
CA GLY A 244 11.37 -3.75 -18.53
C GLY A 244 10.82 -4.12 -19.91
N ILE A 245 11.71 -4.64 -20.75
CA ILE A 245 11.43 -5.08 -22.13
C ILE A 245 10.56 -6.36 -22.14
N LEU A 246 10.40 -6.99 -20.98
CA LEU A 246 9.71 -8.27 -20.84
C LEU A 246 8.23 -8.24 -21.23
N CYS A 247 7.79 -9.23 -21.99
CA CYS A 247 6.37 -9.44 -22.31
C CYS A 247 5.63 -9.96 -21.07
N PRO A 248 4.53 -9.34 -20.60
CA PRO A 248 3.74 -9.87 -19.50
C PRO A 248 3.25 -11.31 -19.68
N LEU A 249 2.98 -11.72 -20.93
CA LEU A 249 2.55 -13.10 -21.20
C LEU A 249 3.67 -14.11 -20.97
N ALA A 250 4.93 -13.72 -21.12
CA ALA A 250 6.06 -14.58 -20.82
C ALA A 250 6.16 -14.88 -19.31
N ILE A 251 5.80 -13.92 -18.46
CA ILE A 251 5.72 -14.14 -17.01
C ILE A 251 4.58 -15.10 -16.68
N ALA A 252 3.45 -14.96 -17.38
CA ALA A 252 2.25 -15.75 -17.12
C ALA A 252 2.39 -17.24 -17.47
N THR A 253 3.36 -17.63 -18.31
CA THR A 253 3.61 -19.04 -18.64
C THR A 253 4.34 -19.79 -17.53
N GLY A 254 5.01 -19.07 -16.61
CA GLY A 254 5.87 -19.68 -15.60
C GLY A 254 7.16 -20.30 -16.15
N ASN A 255 7.46 -20.13 -17.45
CA ASN A 255 8.71 -20.61 -18.03
C ASN A 255 9.84 -19.59 -17.79
N SER A 256 10.82 -19.97 -16.97
CA SER A 256 11.99 -19.14 -16.64
C SER A 256 12.87 -18.80 -17.84
N GLU A 257 12.84 -19.57 -18.93
CA GLU A 257 13.61 -19.29 -20.14
C GLU A 257 13.06 -18.09 -20.94
N LEU A 258 11.82 -17.66 -20.67
CA LEU A 258 11.16 -16.56 -21.36
C LEU A 258 11.25 -15.22 -20.60
N VAL A 259 11.87 -15.20 -19.42
CA VAL A 259 11.92 -14.06 -18.47
C VAL A 259 13.35 -13.62 -18.21
#